data_AF-A0A7T1ANL7-F1
#
_entry.id   AF-A0A7T1ANL7-F1
#
_cell.length_a   1.000
_cell.length_b   1.000
_cell.length_c   1.000
_cell.angle_alpha   90.00
_cell.angle_beta   90.00
_cell.angle_gamma   90.00
#
_symmetry.space_group_name_H-M   'P 1'
#
loop_
_entity.id
_entity.type
_entity.pdbx_description
1 polymer ?
#
loop_
_entity_poly.entity_id
_entity_poly.type
_entity_poly.pdbx_seq_one_letter_code
_entity_poly.pdbx_strand_id
1 'polypeptide(L)'
;MTYRRWFCLILLFLLLIGALSLEQTAYSQDAETFYKNGYIYFSQNNFEKAKESYQQAIQIKPDYWDARYWLGKTYEVLEEFPQAINEWKMILQNQPGHQEAFKKWRSYAVSQIRLSNQERQNLENVFLYQNGSPETYRNQPWDVVIPYGLAISRQNDFISAFLSARLFRWVGSQISSLLFDHAAISYQKALDFAATNPPEDSELVFQLIKDITNYYGQSNTMQKKVESLYQSILAQQAGVTAEETDNISQVEIKVTASGIESGPADNRSQNGSNPRFYIDTDIE
;
A
#
# COMPACT_ATOMS: atom_id res chain seq x y z
N MET A 1 38.43 45.73 -27.76
CA MET A 1 37.06 46.13 -27.34
C MET A 1 36.17 44.96 -26.90
N THR A 2 36.50 43.70 -27.22
CA THR A 2 35.70 42.51 -26.90
C THR A 2 35.73 42.11 -25.42
N TYR A 3 36.88 42.20 -24.76
CA TYR A 3 37.06 41.86 -23.33
C TYR A 3 36.21 42.71 -22.37
N ARG A 4 36.08 44.01 -22.66
CA ARG A 4 35.30 44.94 -21.81
C ARG A 4 33.80 44.65 -21.88
N ARG A 5 33.30 44.17 -23.02
CA ARG A 5 31.90 43.72 -23.18
C ARG A 5 31.63 42.43 -22.42
N TRP A 6 32.54 41.46 -22.50
CA TRP A 6 32.43 40.20 -21.75
C TRP A 6 32.49 40.39 -20.24
N PHE A 7 33.40 41.26 -19.76
CA PHE A 7 33.48 41.59 -18.34
C PHE A 7 32.18 42.24 -17.82
N CYS A 8 31.59 43.19 -18.56
CA CYS A 8 30.31 43.79 -18.20
C CYS A 8 29.16 42.78 -18.19
N LEU A 9 29.13 41.83 -19.14
CA LEU A 9 28.10 40.79 -19.18
C LEU A 9 28.21 39.81 -17.99
N ILE A 10 29.42 39.42 -17.61
CA ILE A 10 29.67 38.58 -16.42
C ILE A 10 29.25 39.31 -15.15
N LEU A 11 29.56 40.61 -15.03
CA LEU A 11 29.23 41.41 -13.86
C LEU A 11 27.71 41.63 -13.74
N LEU A 12 27.00 41.85 -14.86
CA LEU A 12 25.53 41.90 -14.90
C LEU A 12 24.90 40.56 -14.55
N PHE A 13 25.47 39.44 -15.01
CA PHE A 13 24.99 38.10 -14.67
C PHE A 13 25.18 37.78 -13.18
N LEU A 14 26.32 38.17 -12.59
CA LEU A 14 26.57 38.04 -11.15
C LEU A 14 25.63 38.91 -10.31
N LEU A 15 25.34 40.14 -10.76
CA LEU A 15 24.34 41.00 -10.11
C LEU A 15 22.92 40.42 -10.21
N LEU A 16 22.56 39.80 -11.33
CA LEU A 16 21.27 39.14 -11.52
C LEU A 16 21.12 37.93 -10.60
N ILE A 17 22.15 37.09 -10.47
CA ILE A 17 22.17 35.95 -9.54
C ILE A 17 22.13 36.44 -8.09
N GLY A 18 22.85 37.51 -7.77
CA GLY A 18 22.81 38.15 -6.45
C GLY A 18 21.41 38.66 -6.09
N ALA A 19 20.72 39.30 -7.04
CA ALA A 19 19.34 39.77 -6.85
C ALA A 19 18.35 38.61 -6.68
N LEU A 20 18.44 37.58 -7.54
CA LEU A 20 17.59 36.38 -7.47
C LEU A 20 17.77 35.60 -6.16
N SER A 21 19.01 35.51 -5.66
CA SER A 21 19.30 34.85 -4.38
C SER A 21 18.78 35.63 -3.18
N LEU A 22 18.92 36.97 -3.18
CA LEU A 22 18.36 37.83 -2.13
C LEU A 22 16.82 37.75 -2.07
N GLU A 23 16.18 37.76 -3.22
CA GLU A 23 14.72 37.65 -3.33
C GLU A 23 14.21 36.29 -2.82
N GLN A 24 14.85 35.19 -3.22
CA GLN A 24 14.53 33.85 -2.70
C GLN A 24 14.72 33.73 -1.18
N THR A 25 15.77 34.36 -0.64
CA THR A 25 16.01 34.36 0.83
C THR A 25 14.96 35.16 1.58
N ALA A 26 14.51 36.30 1.04
CA ALA A 26 13.46 37.12 1.65
C ALA A 26 12.12 36.36 1.68
N TYR A 27 11.71 35.75 0.56
CA TYR A 27 10.50 34.92 0.52
C TYR A 27 10.56 33.74 1.49
N SER A 28 11.72 33.08 1.62
CA SER A 28 11.89 32.00 2.59
C SER A 28 11.75 32.47 4.05
N GLN A 29 12.21 33.69 4.36
CA GLN A 29 12.14 34.26 5.70
C GLN A 29 10.70 34.65 6.08
N ASP A 30 9.91 35.11 5.11
CA ASP A 30 8.50 35.43 5.33
C ASP A 30 7.68 34.17 5.61
N ALA A 31 7.89 33.09 4.83
CA ALA A 31 7.22 31.80 5.05
C ALA A 31 7.52 31.22 6.44
N GLU A 32 8.78 31.26 6.90
CA GLU A 32 9.17 30.81 8.23
C GLU A 32 8.53 31.65 9.35
N THR A 33 8.41 32.96 9.14
CA THR A 33 7.74 33.86 10.08
C THR A 33 6.26 33.52 10.23
N PHE A 34 5.55 33.33 9.12
CA PHE A 34 4.15 32.89 9.15
C PHE A 34 3.99 31.51 9.79
N TYR A 35 4.89 30.56 9.52
CA TYR A 35 4.89 29.26 10.18
C TYR A 35 5.04 29.38 11.70
N LYS A 36 6.02 30.16 12.19
CA LYS A 36 6.23 30.39 13.62
C LYS A 36 5.02 31.05 14.28
N ASN A 37 4.40 32.03 13.62
CA ASN A 37 3.17 32.65 14.09
C ASN A 37 2.03 31.63 14.19
N GLY A 38 1.87 30.77 13.18
CA GLY A 38 0.90 29.68 13.19
C GLY A 38 1.11 28.75 14.38
N TYR A 39 2.36 28.40 14.68
CA TYR A 39 2.71 27.57 15.83
C TYR A 39 2.37 28.23 17.16
N ILE A 40 2.67 29.52 17.31
CA ILE A 40 2.32 30.31 18.49
C ILE A 40 0.80 30.35 18.67
N TYR A 41 0.05 30.68 17.62
CA TYR A 41 -1.41 30.72 17.69
C TYR A 41 -2.01 29.36 18.01
N PHE A 42 -1.49 28.27 17.43
CA PHE A 42 -1.91 26.91 17.74
C PHE A 42 -1.69 26.58 19.22
N SER A 43 -0.53 26.93 19.77
CA SER A 43 -0.21 26.71 21.19
C SER A 43 -1.09 27.52 22.16
N GLN A 44 -1.64 28.63 21.68
CA GLN A 44 -2.59 29.49 22.42
C GLN A 44 -4.05 29.07 22.19
N ASN A 45 -4.30 27.93 21.53
CA ASN A 45 -5.63 27.47 21.11
C ASN A 45 -6.39 28.44 20.18
N ASN A 46 -5.68 29.36 19.52
CA ASN A 46 -6.25 30.25 18.52
C ASN A 46 -6.16 29.61 17.13
N PHE A 47 -6.97 28.57 16.91
CA PHE A 47 -6.85 27.71 15.74
C PHE A 47 -7.18 28.40 14.42
N GLU A 48 -8.10 29.37 14.40
CA GLU A 48 -8.40 30.16 13.20
C GLU A 48 -7.19 30.99 12.74
N LYS A 49 -6.54 31.71 13.65
CA LYS A 49 -5.31 32.44 13.32
C LYS A 49 -4.14 31.53 12.97
N ALA A 50 -4.08 30.35 13.60
CA ALA A 50 -3.10 29.34 13.24
C ALA A 50 -3.29 28.88 11.80
N LYS A 51 -4.53 28.56 11.40
CA LYS A 51 -4.92 28.18 10.04
C LYS A 51 -4.51 29.26 9.04
N GLU A 52 -4.88 30.52 9.27
CA GLU A 52 -4.50 31.64 8.41
C GLU A 52 -2.98 31.77 8.25
N SER A 53 -2.24 31.68 9.36
CA SER A 53 -0.79 31.81 9.36
C SER A 53 -0.10 30.67 8.60
N TYR A 54 -0.55 29.42 8.79
CA TYR A 54 0.00 28.30 8.02
C TYR A 54 -0.36 28.38 6.54
N GLN A 55 -1.57 28.85 6.20
CA GLN A 55 -1.96 29.08 4.80
C GLN A 55 -1.06 30.12 4.12
N GLN A 56 -0.74 31.23 4.81
CA GLN A 56 0.20 32.23 4.31
C GLN A 56 1.60 31.64 4.11
N ALA A 57 2.09 30.83 5.07
CA ALA A 57 3.38 30.15 4.94
C ALA A 57 3.43 29.25 3.69
N ILE A 58 2.37 28.50 3.42
CA ILE A 58 2.26 27.60 2.26
C ILE A 58 2.06 28.39 0.95
N GLN A 59 1.37 29.53 0.99
CA GLN A 59 1.22 30.40 -0.18
C GLN A 59 2.55 30.96 -0.66
N ILE A 60 3.43 31.34 0.28
CA ILE A 60 4.77 31.85 -0.02
C ILE A 60 5.72 30.71 -0.39
N LYS A 61 5.62 29.59 0.33
CA LYS A 61 6.44 28.39 0.12
C LYS A 61 5.56 27.14 -0.02
N PRO A 62 5.14 26.77 -1.25
CA PRO A 62 4.20 25.66 -1.49
C PRO A 62 4.70 24.29 -1.02
N ASP A 63 6.02 24.10 -0.93
CA ASP A 63 6.71 22.91 -0.46
C ASP A 63 7.09 22.99 1.04
N TYR A 64 6.47 23.88 1.81
CA TYR A 64 6.67 23.94 3.26
C TYR A 64 5.85 22.85 3.97
N TRP A 65 6.36 21.62 3.91
CA TRP A 65 5.67 20.42 4.39
C TRP A 65 5.38 20.42 5.89
N ASP A 66 6.22 21.04 6.71
CA ASP A 66 5.95 21.22 8.14
C ASP A 66 4.73 22.14 8.36
N ALA A 67 4.66 23.29 7.68
CA ALA A 67 3.50 24.17 7.74
C ALA A 67 2.23 23.45 7.26
N ARG A 68 2.34 22.61 6.22
CA ARG A 68 1.24 21.77 5.74
C ARG A 68 0.80 20.73 6.77
N TYR A 69 1.73 20.10 7.48
CA TYR A 69 1.42 19.13 8.53
C TYR A 69 0.64 19.79 9.67
N TRP A 70 1.11 20.96 10.11
CA TRP A 70 0.44 21.72 11.16
C TRP A 70 -0.88 22.34 10.71
N LEU A 71 -1.02 22.72 9.44
CA LEU A 71 -2.31 23.09 8.86
C LEU A 71 -3.30 21.92 8.93
N GLY A 72 -2.88 20.71 8.54
CA GLY A 72 -3.70 19.50 8.66
C GLY A 72 -4.13 19.22 10.11
N LYS A 73 -3.22 19.36 11.08
CA LYS A 73 -3.57 19.26 12.52
C LYS A 73 -4.52 20.37 12.97
N THR A 74 -4.38 21.57 12.43
CA THR A 74 -5.27 22.69 12.76
C THR A 74 -6.68 22.42 12.24
N TYR A 75 -6.80 21.94 11.00
CA TYR A 75 -8.07 21.47 10.45
C TYR A 75 -8.69 20.33 11.27
N GLU A 76 -7.88 19.36 11.72
CA GLU A 76 -8.35 18.27 12.58
C GLU A 76 -8.98 18.77 13.90
N VAL A 77 -8.34 19.75 14.56
CA VAL A 77 -8.86 20.34 15.80
C VAL A 77 -10.11 21.21 15.56
N LEU A 78 -10.20 21.84 14.38
CA LEU A 78 -11.38 22.57 13.93
C LEU A 78 -12.50 21.64 13.40
N GLU A 79 -12.32 20.32 13.48
CA GLU A 79 -13.25 19.31 12.94
C GLU A 79 -13.48 19.40 11.41
N GLU A 80 -12.59 20.10 10.70
CA GLU A 80 -12.54 20.23 9.25
C GLU A 80 -11.81 19.03 8.61
N PHE A 81 -12.31 17.81 8.86
CA PHE A 81 -11.62 16.57 8.49
C PHE A 81 -11.28 16.43 7.00
N PRO A 82 -12.16 16.79 6.03
CA PRO A 82 -11.82 16.67 4.60
C PRO A 82 -10.56 17.47 4.22
N GLN A 83 -10.44 18.69 4.75
CA GLN A 83 -9.28 19.55 4.57
C GLN A 83 -8.04 18.93 5.21
N ALA A 84 -8.15 18.45 6.46
CA ALA A 84 -7.05 17.79 7.17
C ALA A 84 -6.48 16.59 6.38
N ILE A 85 -7.37 15.72 5.88
CA ILE A 85 -7.00 14.55 5.08
C ILE A 85 -6.27 14.99 3.81
N ASN A 86 -6.75 16.03 3.13
CA ASN A 86 -6.13 16.54 1.93
C ASN A 86 -4.71 17.07 2.20
N GLU A 87 -4.50 17.80 3.29
CA GLU A 87 -3.17 18.31 3.65
C GLU A 87 -2.17 17.19 3.93
N TRP A 88 -2.57 16.15 4.66
CA TRP A 88 -1.69 15.00 4.88
C TRP A 88 -1.47 14.17 3.61
N LYS A 89 -2.47 14.05 2.74
CA LYS A 89 -2.34 13.38 1.44
C LYS A 89 -1.30 14.09 0.57
N MET A 90 -1.33 15.42 0.53
CA MET A 90 -0.35 16.23 -0.19
C MET A 90 1.09 16.02 0.32
N ILE A 91 1.26 15.89 1.65
CA ILE A 91 2.57 15.52 2.23
C ILE A 91 2.98 14.13 1.72
N LEU A 92 2.09 13.14 1.76
CA LEU A 92 2.40 11.76 1.38
C LEU A 92 2.66 11.56 -0.12
N GLN A 93 2.07 12.40 -0.97
CA GLN A 93 2.38 12.43 -2.40
C GLN A 93 3.80 12.92 -2.69
N ASN A 94 4.38 13.76 -1.83
CA ASN A 94 5.71 14.35 -2.02
C ASN A 94 6.78 13.74 -1.12
N GLN A 95 6.38 13.24 0.05
CA GLN A 95 7.21 12.59 1.05
C GLN A 95 6.53 11.28 1.49
N PRO A 96 6.56 10.23 0.64
CA PRO A 96 5.83 9.00 0.92
C PRO A 96 6.26 8.27 2.20
N GLY A 97 7.45 8.55 2.72
CA GLY A 97 7.99 8.03 3.98
C GLY A 97 7.61 8.82 5.24
N HIS A 98 6.80 9.88 5.13
CA HIS A 98 6.47 10.75 6.26
C HIS A 98 5.49 10.06 7.25
N GLN A 99 6.03 9.36 8.23
CA GLN A 99 5.30 8.49 9.18
C GLN A 99 4.15 9.20 9.90
N GLU A 100 4.37 10.41 10.41
CA GLU A 100 3.34 11.14 11.17
C GLU A 100 2.17 11.57 10.29
N ALA A 101 2.44 11.91 9.02
CA ALA A 101 1.40 12.26 8.06
C ALA A 101 0.62 11.00 7.66
N PHE A 102 1.32 9.88 7.45
CA PHE A 102 0.67 8.60 7.16
C PHE A 102 -0.24 8.16 8.31
N LYS A 103 0.23 8.26 9.55
CA LYS A 103 -0.55 7.94 10.76
C LYS A 103 -1.81 8.80 10.87
N LYS A 104 -1.69 10.10 10.62
CA LYS A 104 -2.83 11.02 10.63
C LYS A 104 -3.80 10.70 9.49
N TRP A 105 -3.32 10.71 8.25
CA TRP A 105 -4.10 10.41 7.05
C TRP A 105 -4.85 9.07 7.15
N ARG A 106 -4.17 7.96 7.50
CA ARG A 106 -4.79 6.63 7.53
C ARG A 106 -5.89 6.48 8.58
N SER A 107 -5.85 7.27 9.65
CA SER A 107 -6.88 7.25 10.70
C SER A 107 -8.25 7.66 10.17
N TYR A 108 -8.26 8.53 9.15
CA TYR A 108 -9.48 9.05 8.55
C TYR A 108 -9.74 8.54 7.12
N ALA A 109 -8.70 8.13 6.39
CA ALA A 109 -8.82 7.70 5.00
C ALA A 109 -9.83 6.55 4.84
N VAL A 110 -9.88 5.61 5.80
CA VAL A 110 -10.78 4.46 5.73
C VAL A 110 -12.26 4.84 5.84
N SER A 111 -12.60 5.90 6.59
CA SER A 111 -14.01 6.30 6.76
C SER A 111 -14.60 6.96 5.50
N GLN A 112 -13.75 7.39 4.57
CA GLN A 112 -14.16 8.04 3.33
C GLN A 112 -14.36 7.06 2.17
N ILE A 113 -14.00 5.78 2.34
CA ILE A 113 -14.07 4.79 1.26
C ILE A 113 -15.45 4.17 1.20
N ARG A 114 -16.05 4.24 0.01
CA ARG A 114 -17.16 3.37 -0.34
C ARG A 114 -16.62 2.08 -0.94
N LEU A 115 -16.66 0.99 -0.16
CA LEU A 115 -16.39 -0.35 -0.67
C LEU A 115 -17.50 -0.74 -1.65
N SER A 116 -17.30 -0.48 -2.95
CA SER A 116 -18.21 -0.95 -3.99
C SER A 116 -17.78 -2.33 -4.48
N ASN A 117 -18.76 -3.17 -4.82
CA ASN A 117 -18.50 -4.48 -5.41
C ASN A 117 -17.75 -4.36 -6.75
N GLN A 118 -17.99 -3.27 -7.50
CA GLN A 118 -17.28 -3.02 -8.76
C GLN A 118 -15.80 -2.72 -8.53
N GLU A 119 -15.47 -1.85 -7.57
CA GLU A 119 -14.07 -1.53 -7.25
C GLU A 119 -13.35 -2.78 -6.71
N ARG A 120 -14.05 -3.57 -5.88
CA ARG A 120 -13.55 -4.87 -5.40
C ARG A 120 -13.15 -5.75 -6.57
N GLN A 121 -14.08 -5.97 -7.50
CA GLN A 121 -13.89 -6.84 -8.64
C GLN A 121 -12.75 -6.34 -9.55
N ASN A 122 -12.64 -5.02 -9.78
CA ASN A 122 -11.57 -4.44 -10.57
C ASN A 122 -10.20 -4.70 -9.93
N LEU A 123 -10.07 -4.49 -8.63
CA LEU A 123 -8.84 -4.73 -7.89
C LEU A 123 -8.50 -6.23 -7.82
N GLU A 124 -9.48 -7.10 -7.59
CA GLU A 124 -9.28 -8.56 -7.61
C GLU A 124 -8.82 -9.04 -8.98
N ASN A 125 -9.43 -8.57 -10.07
CA ASN A 125 -9.02 -8.92 -11.42
C ASN A 125 -7.55 -8.56 -11.68
N VAL A 126 -7.13 -7.35 -11.29
CA VAL A 126 -5.76 -6.88 -11.53
C VAL A 126 -4.74 -7.53 -10.60
N PHE A 127 -5.04 -7.63 -9.30
CA PHE A 127 -4.05 -8.00 -8.29
C PHE A 127 -4.14 -9.47 -7.86
N LEU A 128 -5.29 -10.15 -7.95
CA LEU A 128 -5.39 -11.58 -7.64
C LEU A 128 -5.34 -12.43 -8.91
N TYR A 129 -6.23 -12.17 -9.85
CA TYR A 129 -6.42 -13.01 -11.04
C TYR A 129 -5.49 -12.63 -12.21
N GLN A 130 -4.69 -11.57 -12.05
CA GLN A 130 -3.73 -11.09 -13.05
C GLN A 130 -4.37 -10.82 -14.43
N ASN A 131 -5.67 -10.53 -14.43
CA ASN A 131 -6.47 -10.14 -15.58
C ASN A 131 -6.50 -8.62 -15.69
N GLY A 132 -5.36 -8.04 -16.04
CA GLY A 132 -5.14 -6.60 -16.15
C GLY A 132 -3.74 -6.20 -15.71
N SER A 133 -3.43 -4.90 -15.81
CA SER A 133 -2.13 -4.37 -15.39
C SER A 133 -2.29 -3.50 -14.14
N PRO A 134 -1.48 -3.69 -13.08
CA PRO A 134 -1.42 -2.78 -11.94
C PRO A 134 -1.16 -1.32 -12.31
N GLU A 135 -0.57 -1.07 -13.49
CA GLU A 135 -0.28 0.27 -13.99
C GLU A 135 -1.53 1.12 -14.25
N THR A 136 -2.71 0.52 -14.37
CA THR A 136 -3.99 1.28 -14.43
C THR A 136 -4.20 2.13 -13.17
N TYR A 137 -3.59 1.75 -12.04
CA TYR A 137 -3.70 2.45 -10.76
C TYR A 137 -2.50 3.35 -10.45
N ARG A 138 -1.56 3.55 -11.39
CA ARG A 138 -0.32 4.33 -11.18
C ARG A 138 -0.56 5.71 -10.57
N ASN A 139 -1.63 6.38 -10.99
CA ASN A 139 -1.94 7.75 -10.56
C ASN A 139 -2.95 7.83 -9.41
N GLN A 140 -3.40 6.69 -8.87
CA GLN A 140 -4.43 6.63 -7.82
C GLN A 140 -4.04 5.82 -6.58
N PRO A 141 -2.77 5.77 -6.15
CA PRO A 141 -2.42 4.96 -4.98
C PRO A 141 -2.99 5.53 -3.68
N TRP A 142 -2.98 6.85 -3.51
CA TRP A 142 -3.48 7.53 -2.31
C TRP A 142 -5.01 7.74 -2.33
N ASP A 143 -5.65 7.55 -3.48
CA ASP A 143 -7.09 7.78 -3.65
C ASP A 143 -7.88 6.49 -3.69
N VAL A 144 -7.29 5.40 -4.22
CA VAL A 144 -7.95 4.10 -4.38
C VAL A 144 -7.19 3.00 -3.66
N VAL A 145 -5.95 2.71 -4.07
CA VAL A 145 -5.27 1.47 -3.69
C VAL A 145 -4.97 1.36 -2.19
N ILE A 146 -4.29 2.36 -1.62
CA ILE A 146 -3.91 2.36 -0.20
C ILE A 146 -5.15 2.45 0.70
N PRO A 147 -6.09 3.40 0.46
CA PRO A 147 -7.33 3.43 1.23
C PRO A 147 -8.04 2.07 1.19
N TYR A 148 -8.26 1.51 -0.01
CA TYR A 148 -8.99 0.25 -0.18
C TYR A 148 -8.29 -0.91 0.55
N GLY A 149 -6.97 -1.03 0.40
CA GLY A 149 -6.15 -2.02 1.11
C GLY A 149 -6.28 -1.93 2.63
N LEU A 150 -6.35 -0.71 3.19
CA LEU A 150 -6.57 -0.47 4.63
C LEU A 150 -7.99 -0.81 5.08
N ALA A 151 -8.99 -0.65 4.21
CA ALA A 151 -10.37 -0.97 4.53
C ALA A 151 -10.61 -2.48 4.55
N ILE A 152 -10.13 -3.20 3.54
CA ILE A 152 -10.33 -4.65 3.43
C ILE A 152 -9.44 -5.46 4.37
N SER A 153 -8.30 -4.92 4.83
CA SER A 153 -7.45 -5.63 5.82
C SER A 153 -8.15 -5.92 7.14
N ARG A 154 -9.22 -5.17 7.43
CA ARG A 154 -10.09 -5.35 8.60
C ARG A 154 -11.11 -6.47 8.44
N GLN A 155 -11.39 -6.91 7.20
CA GLN A 155 -12.30 -8.03 6.93
C GLN A 155 -11.63 -9.35 7.31
N ASN A 156 -12.43 -10.32 7.75
CA ASN A 156 -11.95 -11.59 8.29
C ASN A 156 -12.13 -12.74 7.29
N ASP A 157 -11.59 -12.55 6.09
CA ASP A 157 -11.61 -13.56 5.03
C ASP A 157 -10.27 -13.59 4.27
N PHE A 158 -10.02 -14.75 3.64
CA PHE A 158 -8.80 -15.03 2.87
C PHE A 158 -8.61 -14.05 1.71
N ILE A 159 -9.65 -13.81 0.90
CA ILE A 159 -9.58 -13.00 -0.31
C ILE A 159 -9.21 -11.56 0.03
N SER A 160 -9.86 -10.97 1.03
CA SER A 160 -9.57 -9.61 1.49
C SER A 160 -8.16 -9.49 2.07
N ALA A 161 -7.70 -10.48 2.85
CA ALA A 161 -6.35 -10.50 3.39
C ALA A 161 -5.29 -10.60 2.28
N PHE A 162 -5.48 -11.50 1.33
CA PHE A 162 -4.54 -11.71 0.24
C PHE A 162 -4.51 -10.53 -0.74
N LEU A 163 -5.68 -9.99 -1.09
CA LEU A 163 -5.78 -8.78 -1.91
C LEU A 163 -5.09 -7.61 -1.20
N SER A 164 -5.38 -7.39 0.09
CA SER A 164 -4.72 -6.35 0.89
C SER A 164 -3.19 -6.49 0.85
N ALA A 165 -2.69 -7.71 1.00
CA ALA A 165 -1.26 -8.00 0.96
C ALA A 165 -0.62 -7.59 -0.36
N ARG A 166 -1.25 -7.96 -1.49
CA ARG A 166 -0.75 -7.60 -2.82
C ARG A 166 -0.87 -6.11 -3.14
N LEU A 167 -1.97 -5.46 -2.74
CA LEU A 167 -2.12 -4.02 -2.88
C LEU A 167 -0.98 -3.30 -2.16
N PHE A 168 -0.73 -3.63 -0.88
CA PHE A 168 0.34 -3.05 -0.08
C PHE A 168 1.74 -3.38 -0.60
N ARG A 169 1.95 -4.60 -1.11
CA ARG A 169 3.23 -4.99 -1.71
C ARG A 169 3.54 -4.17 -2.95
N TRP A 170 2.53 -3.98 -3.82
CA TRP A 170 2.67 -3.19 -5.03
C TRP A 170 2.99 -1.72 -4.72
N VAL A 171 2.16 -1.04 -3.92
CA VAL A 171 2.44 0.36 -3.51
C VAL A 171 3.74 0.48 -2.72
N GLY A 172 4.09 -0.51 -1.91
CA GLY A 172 5.36 -0.52 -1.18
C GLY A 172 6.56 -0.51 -2.12
N SER A 173 6.46 -1.24 -3.23
CA SER A 173 7.52 -1.31 -4.24
C SER A 173 7.68 -0.04 -5.08
N GLN A 174 6.61 0.74 -5.23
CA GLN A 174 6.58 1.90 -6.13
C GLN A 174 6.63 3.26 -5.39
N ILE A 175 6.16 3.30 -4.14
CA ILE A 175 5.81 4.56 -3.46
C ILE A 175 6.53 4.70 -2.13
N SER A 176 6.31 3.77 -1.19
CA SER A 176 6.80 3.93 0.18
C SER A 176 7.02 2.61 0.90
N SER A 177 8.21 2.45 1.49
CA SER A 177 8.55 1.28 2.31
C SER A 177 7.66 1.13 3.56
N LEU A 178 6.95 2.18 3.98
CA LEU A 178 5.98 2.13 5.11
C LEU A 178 4.87 1.08 4.91
N LEU A 179 4.64 0.66 3.67
CA LEU A 179 3.57 -0.25 3.31
C LEU A 179 4.03 -1.72 3.30
N PHE A 180 5.33 -2.00 3.41
CA PHE A 180 5.82 -3.39 3.49
C PHE A 180 5.39 -4.10 4.76
N ASP A 181 5.36 -3.41 5.91
CA ASP A 181 4.86 -4.00 7.15
C ASP A 181 3.38 -4.35 7.04
N HIS A 182 2.59 -3.50 6.38
CA HIS A 182 1.17 -3.76 6.12
C HIS A 182 1.00 -4.95 5.18
N ALA A 183 1.84 -5.08 4.15
CA ALA A 183 1.85 -6.24 3.27
C ALA A 183 2.18 -7.52 4.05
N ALA A 184 3.24 -7.52 4.87
CA ALA A 184 3.66 -8.68 5.65
C ALA A 184 2.58 -9.12 6.64
N ILE A 185 1.91 -8.18 7.32
CA ILE A 185 0.79 -8.49 8.23
C ILE A 185 -0.38 -9.11 7.45
N SER A 186 -0.78 -8.52 6.32
CA SER A 186 -1.87 -9.05 5.51
C SER A 186 -1.56 -10.43 4.92
N TYR A 187 -0.30 -10.69 4.53
CA TYR A 187 0.17 -12.00 4.09
C TYR A 187 0.07 -13.06 5.18
N GLN A 188 0.50 -12.73 6.41
CA GLN A 188 0.34 -13.64 7.56
C GLN A 188 -1.14 -13.96 7.80
N LYS A 189 -2.01 -12.95 7.73
CA LYS A 189 -3.45 -13.12 7.90
C LYS A 189 -4.04 -14.03 6.82
N ALA A 190 -3.59 -13.90 5.57
CA ALA A 190 -4.01 -14.76 4.48
C ALA A 190 -3.58 -16.22 4.69
N LEU A 191 -2.35 -16.46 5.17
CA LEU A 191 -1.89 -17.81 5.52
C LEU A 191 -2.74 -18.41 6.64
N ASP A 192 -3.05 -17.64 7.68
CA ASP A 192 -3.86 -18.11 8.81
C ASP A 192 -5.28 -18.48 8.38
N PHE A 193 -5.90 -17.68 7.49
CA PHE A 193 -7.21 -18.03 6.93
C PHE A 193 -7.14 -19.24 6.01
N ALA A 194 -6.14 -19.34 5.15
CA ALA A 194 -5.99 -20.49 4.27
C ALA A 194 -5.76 -21.79 5.06
N ALA A 195 -5.06 -21.73 6.20
CA ALA A 195 -4.81 -22.90 7.04
C ALA A 195 -6.04 -23.31 7.87
N THR A 196 -6.92 -22.38 8.22
CA THR A 196 -8.11 -22.67 9.04
C THR A 196 -9.34 -22.98 8.20
N ASN A 197 -9.49 -22.34 7.05
CA ASN A 197 -10.58 -22.52 6.11
C ASN A 197 -10.06 -22.34 4.69
N PRO A 198 -9.49 -23.41 4.09
CA PRO A 198 -8.91 -23.35 2.75
C PRO A 198 -9.93 -22.82 1.73
N PRO A 199 -9.56 -21.82 0.90
CA PRO A 199 -10.46 -21.29 -0.11
C PRO A 199 -10.75 -22.36 -1.18
N GLU A 200 -11.94 -22.32 -1.78
CA GLU A 200 -12.32 -23.21 -2.88
C GLU A 200 -11.36 -23.05 -4.08
N ASP A 201 -10.92 -21.82 -4.33
CA ASP A 201 -9.96 -21.50 -5.37
C ASP A 201 -8.53 -21.75 -4.90
N SER A 202 -8.08 -22.96 -5.16
CA SER A 202 -6.77 -23.47 -4.77
C SER A 202 -5.61 -22.84 -5.56
N GLU A 203 -5.87 -22.24 -6.72
CA GLU A 203 -4.86 -21.45 -7.46
C GLU A 203 -4.43 -20.21 -6.65
N LEU A 204 -5.36 -19.57 -5.93
CA LEU A 204 -5.01 -18.44 -5.07
C LEU A 204 -4.12 -18.84 -3.88
N VAL A 205 -4.28 -20.06 -3.37
CA VAL A 205 -3.40 -20.60 -2.32
C VAL A 205 -1.98 -20.81 -2.86
N PHE A 206 -1.84 -21.39 -4.05
CA PHE A 206 -0.55 -21.55 -4.71
C PHE A 206 0.12 -20.20 -4.95
N GLN A 207 -0.64 -19.23 -5.44
CA GLN A 207 -0.17 -17.87 -5.66
C GLN A 207 0.28 -17.18 -4.36
N LEU A 208 -0.45 -17.38 -3.26
CA LEU A 208 -0.04 -16.91 -1.93
C LEU A 208 1.31 -17.51 -1.55
N ILE A 209 1.47 -18.84 -1.61
CA ILE A 209 2.72 -19.51 -1.25
C ILE A 209 3.89 -19.03 -2.13
N LYS A 210 3.64 -18.85 -3.43
CA LYS A 210 4.62 -18.30 -4.37
C LYS A 210 5.06 -16.89 -3.98
N ASP A 211 4.11 -16.00 -3.65
CA ASP A 211 4.42 -14.65 -3.17
C ASP A 211 5.25 -14.70 -1.88
N ILE A 212 4.90 -15.56 -0.92
CA ILE A 212 5.63 -15.71 0.34
C ILE A 212 7.05 -16.21 0.12
N THR A 213 7.22 -17.21 -0.74
CA THR A 213 8.54 -17.75 -1.10
C THR A 213 9.42 -16.67 -1.73
N ASN A 214 8.85 -15.89 -2.65
CA ASN A 214 9.57 -14.84 -3.37
C ASN A 214 9.95 -13.66 -2.49
N TYR A 215 9.05 -13.21 -1.60
CA TYR A 215 9.26 -11.97 -0.83
C TYR A 215 9.74 -12.19 0.59
N TYR A 216 9.45 -13.35 1.18
CA TYR A 216 9.70 -13.67 2.58
C TYR A 216 10.37 -15.04 2.76
N GLY A 217 11.04 -15.56 1.72
CA GLY A 217 11.69 -16.87 1.77
C GLY A 217 12.70 -17.03 2.92
N GLN A 218 13.32 -15.94 3.37
CA GLN A 218 14.28 -15.92 4.48
C GLN A 218 13.63 -15.73 5.87
N SER A 219 12.31 -15.51 5.93
CA SER A 219 11.60 -15.31 7.18
C SER A 219 11.13 -16.64 7.75
N ASN A 220 11.81 -17.11 8.80
CA ASN A 220 11.43 -18.33 9.55
C ASN A 220 9.95 -18.31 9.99
N THR A 221 9.41 -17.16 10.39
CA THR A 221 8.01 -17.04 10.81
C THR A 221 7.03 -17.34 9.66
N MET A 222 7.24 -16.71 8.51
CA MET A 222 6.45 -16.96 7.30
C MET A 222 6.60 -18.41 6.81
N GLN A 223 7.81 -18.97 6.84
CA GLN A 223 8.03 -20.36 6.43
C GLN A 223 7.26 -21.34 7.30
N LYS A 224 7.26 -21.16 8.63
CA LYS A 224 6.45 -21.98 9.54
C LYS A 224 4.95 -21.88 9.26
N LYS A 225 4.45 -20.69 8.91
CA LYS A 225 3.03 -20.53 8.54
C LYS A 225 2.69 -21.23 7.22
N VAL A 226 3.60 -21.21 6.24
CA VAL A 226 3.46 -21.97 4.99
C VAL A 226 3.45 -23.48 5.26
N GLU A 227 4.32 -23.95 6.16
CA GLU A 227 4.33 -25.35 6.61
C GLU A 227 3.00 -25.74 7.28
N SER A 228 2.48 -24.93 8.21
CA SER A 228 1.17 -25.17 8.82
C SER A 228 0.02 -25.19 7.81
N LEU A 229 0.09 -24.34 6.78
CA LEU A 229 -0.88 -24.36 5.68
C LEU A 229 -0.81 -25.69 4.91
N TYR A 230 0.40 -26.18 4.60
CA TYR A 230 0.55 -27.48 3.93
C TYR A 230 -0.03 -28.63 4.76
N GLN A 231 0.26 -28.66 6.06
CA GLN A 231 -0.28 -29.69 6.95
C GLN A 231 -1.81 -29.66 7.02
N SER A 232 -2.41 -28.46 7.07
CA SER A 232 -3.87 -28.31 7.01
C SER A 232 -4.48 -28.86 5.71
N ILE A 233 -3.87 -28.53 4.57
CA ILE A 233 -4.34 -29.02 3.25
C ILE A 233 -4.26 -30.56 3.19
N LEU A 234 -3.16 -31.15 3.68
CA LEU A 234 -2.99 -32.60 3.74
C LEU A 234 -4.02 -33.26 4.65
N ALA A 235 -4.19 -32.74 5.86
CA ALA A 235 -5.15 -33.24 6.83
C ALA A 235 -6.56 -33.28 6.23
N GLN A 236 -6.95 -32.19 5.56
CA GLN A 236 -8.24 -32.10 4.88
C GLN A 236 -8.39 -33.13 3.76
N GLN A 237 -7.35 -33.33 2.94
CA GLN A 237 -7.40 -34.29 1.82
C GLN A 237 -7.42 -35.75 2.29
N ALA A 238 -6.65 -36.07 3.33
CA ALA A 238 -6.59 -37.42 3.90
C ALA A 238 -7.76 -37.73 4.85
N GLY A 239 -8.58 -36.73 5.21
CA GLY A 239 -9.68 -36.89 6.16
C GLY A 239 -9.21 -37.14 7.60
N VAL A 240 -8.01 -36.67 7.93
CA VAL A 240 -7.36 -36.81 9.23
C VAL A 240 -7.28 -35.44 9.93
N THR A 241 -6.97 -35.43 11.22
CA THR A 241 -6.77 -34.20 11.99
C THR A 241 -5.36 -33.64 11.78
N ALA A 242 -5.18 -32.33 11.97
CA ALA A 242 -3.86 -31.69 11.83
C ALA A 242 -2.84 -32.16 12.89
N GLU A 243 -3.28 -32.70 14.03
CA GLU A 243 -2.40 -33.31 15.03
C GLU A 243 -1.86 -34.67 14.56
N GLU A 244 -2.60 -35.39 13.71
CA GLU A 244 -2.15 -36.65 13.12
C GLU A 244 -1.09 -36.44 12.03
N THR A 245 -0.93 -35.21 11.54
CA THR A 245 0.07 -34.84 10.53
C THR A 245 1.41 -34.36 11.11
N ASP A 246 1.54 -34.21 12.44
CA ASP A 246 2.77 -33.74 13.10
C ASP A 246 3.99 -34.67 12.89
N ASN A 247 3.76 -35.92 12.49
CA ASN A 247 4.82 -36.88 12.14
C ASN A 247 5.20 -36.86 10.65
N ILE A 248 4.56 -36.02 9.82
CA ILE A 248 4.88 -35.91 8.39
C ILE A 248 6.09 -34.99 8.23
N SER A 249 7.26 -35.63 8.18
CA SER A 249 8.57 -34.96 8.05
C SER A 249 8.89 -34.51 6.61
N GLN A 250 8.13 -34.98 5.63
CA GLN A 250 8.32 -34.63 4.23
C GLN A 250 6.97 -34.63 3.51
N VAL A 251 6.64 -33.51 2.87
CA VAL A 251 5.45 -33.37 2.02
C VAL A 251 5.93 -33.27 0.58
N GLU A 252 5.74 -34.32 -0.21
CA GLU A 252 6.06 -34.29 -1.64
C GLU A 252 4.84 -33.81 -2.43
N ILE A 253 4.90 -32.58 -2.94
CA ILE A 253 3.82 -32.00 -3.75
C ILE A 253 4.08 -32.35 -5.21
N LYS A 254 3.41 -33.40 -5.68
CA LYS A 254 3.42 -33.79 -7.08
C LYS A 254 2.41 -32.96 -7.85
N VAL A 255 2.85 -31.86 -8.44
CA VAL A 255 2.00 -31.05 -9.33
C VAL A 255 1.82 -31.81 -10.66
N THR A 256 0.76 -32.62 -10.74
CA THR A 256 0.36 -33.23 -12.02
C THR A 256 -0.53 -32.25 -12.78
N ALA A 257 -0.07 -31.77 -13.94
CA ALA A 257 -0.98 -31.20 -14.91
C ALA A 257 -1.91 -32.33 -15.37
N SER A 258 -3.17 -32.35 -14.92
CA SER A 258 -4.14 -33.33 -15.41
C SER A 258 -4.30 -33.09 -16.91
N GLY A 259 -3.76 -34.02 -17.70
CA GLY A 259 -3.98 -34.08 -19.13
C GLY A 259 -5.49 -34.15 -19.43
N ILE A 260 -5.84 -33.67 -20.60
CA ILE A 260 -7.20 -33.65 -21.14
C ILE A 260 -7.75 -35.09 -21.16
N GLU A 261 -8.57 -35.47 -20.18
CA GLU A 261 -9.42 -36.65 -20.32
C GLU A 261 -10.63 -36.27 -21.17
N SER A 262 -10.55 -36.60 -22.46
CA SER A 262 -11.69 -36.58 -23.37
C SER A 262 -12.66 -37.73 -23.01
N GLY A 263 -13.60 -37.46 -22.10
CA GLY A 263 -14.86 -38.20 -21.94
C GLY A 263 -15.96 -37.57 -22.81
N PRO A 264 -17.04 -38.31 -23.14
CA PRO A 264 -17.91 -37.99 -24.27
C PRO A 264 -18.56 -36.62 -24.13
N ALA A 265 -18.45 -35.83 -25.20
CA ALA A 265 -18.89 -34.45 -25.28
C ALA A 265 -20.38 -34.29 -24.97
N ASP A 266 -20.69 -33.76 -23.79
CA ASP A 266 -21.96 -33.09 -23.59
C ASP A 266 -21.76 -31.58 -23.81
N ASN A 267 -22.31 -31.10 -24.92
CA ASN A 267 -22.18 -29.73 -25.41
C ASN A 267 -22.94 -28.77 -24.48
N ARG A 268 -22.35 -28.37 -23.34
CA ARG A 268 -22.80 -27.23 -22.51
C ARG A 268 -21.79 -26.90 -21.38
N SER A 269 -20.60 -26.41 -21.73
CA SER A 269 -19.89 -25.33 -21.01
C SER A 269 -18.48 -25.20 -21.57
N GLN A 270 -18.16 -24.03 -22.15
CA GLN A 270 -16.78 -23.63 -22.38
C GLN A 270 -16.23 -23.00 -21.10
N ASN A 271 -16.10 -23.80 -20.04
CA ASN A 271 -15.33 -23.42 -18.86
C ASN A 271 -14.12 -24.34 -18.81
N GLY A 272 -12.95 -23.78 -19.09
CA GLY A 272 -11.68 -24.48 -18.93
C GLY A 272 -11.59 -25.06 -17.53
N SER A 273 -11.35 -26.36 -17.45
CA SER A 273 -11.21 -27.13 -16.23
C SER A 273 -10.22 -26.44 -15.29
N ASN A 274 -10.68 -25.95 -14.13
CA ASN A 274 -9.80 -25.46 -13.08
C ASN A 274 -8.86 -26.61 -12.67
N PRO A 275 -7.54 -26.40 -12.57
CA PRO A 275 -6.65 -27.43 -12.06
C PRO A 275 -7.09 -27.83 -10.65
N ARG A 276 -7.41 -29.11 -10.45
CA ARG A 276 -7.63 -29.68 -9.13
C ARG A 276 -6.29 -30.14 -8.57
N PHE A 277 -6.04 -29.79 -7.31
CA PHE A 277 -4.87 -30.24 -6.59
C PHE A 277 -5.05 -31.71 -6.23
N TYR A 278 -4.11 -32.53 -6.68
CA TYR A 278 -3.90 -33.87 -6.17
C TYR A 278 -2.52 -33.86 -5.53
N ILE A 279 -2.47 -34.03 -4.21
CA ILE A 279 -1.22 -34.39 -3.54
C ILE A 279 -1.22 -35.91 -3.51
N ASP A 280 -0.26 -36.51 -4.23
CA ASP A 280 -0.05 -37.96 -4.27
C ASP A 280 0.58 -38.34 -2.93
N THR A 281 -0.22 -38.80 -1.97
CA THR A 281 0.25 -39.22 -0.65
C THR A 281 0.74 -40.67 -0.73
N ASP A 282 1.94 -40.88 -1.27
CA ASP A 282 2.67 -42.09 -0.92
C ASP A 282 3.15 -41.92 0.54
N ILE A 283 2.42 -42.52 1.46
CA ILE A 283 2.80 -42.63 2.87
C ILE A 283 3.79 -43.79 2.95
N GLU A 284 5.09 -43.51 3.02
CA GLU A 284 6.10 -44.47 3.51
C GLU A 284 6.23 -44.41 5.05
#